data_AF-A0A1H7RQ62-F1
#
_entry.id   AF-A0A1H7RQ62-F1
#
_cell.length_a   1.000
_cell.length_b   1.000
_cell.length_c   1.000
_cell.angle_alpha   90.00
_cell.angle_beta   90.00
_cell.angle_gamma   90.00
#
_symmetry.space_group_name_H-M   'P 1'
#
loop_
_entity.id
_entity.type
_entity.pdbx_description
1 polymer ?
#
loop_
_entity_poly.entity_id
_entity_poly.type
_entity_poly.pdbx_seq_one_letter_code
_entity_poly.pdbx_strand_id
1 'polypeptide(L)'
;MFIIEMTTYESDFVIKNTKRTGAYDIRTFDINHDLSLFVYYFDDYIHLKLRRYGEKPTTISDWELIQGINFIRPDLNLNDVVDVYLDEEDEQVHIKLMKLTSKRNE
;
A
#
# COMPACT_ATOMS: atom_id res chain seq x y z
N MET A 1 -10.46 14.27 0.99
CA MET A 1 -9.26 13.42 0.89
C MET A 1 -9.17 12.92 -0.53
N PHE A 2 -8.03 13.11 -1.17
CA PHE A 2 -7.74 12.62 -2.52
C PHE A 2 -6.57 11.65 -2.45
N ILE A 3 -6.51 10.74 -3.41
CA ILE A 3 -5.42 9.79 -3.55
C ILE A 3 -4.87 9.93 -4.97
N ILE A 4 -3.60 10.29 -5.08
CA ILE A 4 -2.92 10.52 -6.35
C ILE A 4 -1.95 9.37 -6.55
N GLU A 5 -2.05 8.69 -7.68
CA GLU A 5 -1.05 7.70 -8.04
C GLU A 5 0.25 8.38 -8.50
N MET A 6 1.35 8.03 -7.85
CA MET A 6 2.68 8.60 -8.06
C MET A 6 3.64 7.62 -8.75
N THR A 7 3.22 6.39 -9.04
CA THR A 7 4.05 5.30 -9.56
C THR A 7 4.95 5.72 -10.74
N THR A 8 4.41 6.46 -11.70
CA THR A 8 5.16 6.91 -12.89
C THR A 8 6.17 8.00 -12.57
N TYR A 9 5.89 8.84 -11.57
CA TYR A 9 6.78 9.90 -11.12
C TYR A 9 7.93 9.36 -10.24
N GLU A 10 7.74 8.17 -9.64
CA GLU A 10 8.70 7.50 -8.76
C GLU A 10 9.34 6.25 -9.38
N SER A 11 9.48 6.22 -10.72
CA SER A 11 9.94 5.04 -11.47
C SER A 11 11.27 4.47 -10.98
N ASP A 12 12.23 5.32 -10.61
CA ASP A 12 13.53 4.89 -10.11
C ASP A 12 13.43 4.16 -8.77
N PHE A 13 12.55 4.64 -7.89
CA PHE A 13 12.26 4.00 -6.61
C PHE A 13 11.60 2.64 -6.85
N VAL A 14 10.58 2.60 -7.72
CA VAL A 14 9.83 1.38 -8.07
C VAL A 14 10.80 0.31 -8.61
N ILE A 15 11.56 0.62 -9.66
CA ILE A 15 12.49 -0.34 -10.28
C ILE A 15 13.52 -0.88 -9.28
N LYS A 16 14.07 -0.01 -8.43
CA LYS A 16 15.06 -0.42 -7.41
C LYS A 16 14.45 -1.33 -6.36
N ASN A 17 13.24 -1.02 -5.89
CA ASN A 17 12.60 -1.78 -4.83
C ASN A 17 12.05 -3.12 -5.34
N THR A 18 11.45 -3.17 -6.54
CA THR A 18 10.97 -4.42 -7.17
C THR A 18 12.09 -5.46 -7.20
N LYS A 19 13.31 -5.06 -7.59
CA LYS A 19 14.49 -5.94 -7.61
C LYS A 19 14.94 -6.43 -6.23
N ARG A 20 14.70 -5.65 -5.17
CA ARG A 20 15.18 -5.95 -3.81
C ARG A 20 14.18 -6.75 -3.00
N THR A 21 12.89 -6.44 -3.13
CA THR A 21 11.84 -7.03 -2.30
C THR A 21 11.30 -8.34 -2.86
N GLY A 22 11.52 -8.61 -4.15
CA GLY A 22 10.91 -9.75 -4.85
C GLY A 22 9.45 -9.54 -5.24
N ALA A 23 8.90 -8.34 -5.01
CA ALA A 23 7.60 -7.95 -5.56
C ALA A 23 7.72 -7.85 -7.09
N TYR A 24 6.74 -8.35 -7.85
CA TYR A 24 6.76 -8.23 -9.31
C TYR A 24 6.29 -6.86 -9.80
N ASP A 25 5.52 -6.14 -8.99
CA ASP A 25 5.07 -4.77 -9.24
C ASP A 25 5.04 -3.97 -7.94
N ILE A 26 5.30 -2.66 -8.04
CA ILE A 26 5.17 -1.72 -6.94
C ILE A 26 4.47 -0.48 -7.45
N ARG A 27 3.43 -0.07 -6.72
CA ARG A 27 2.67 1.15 -7.00
C ARG A 27 2.76 2.09 -5.81
N THR A 28 2.77 3.38 -6.08
CA THR A 28 2.92 4.40 -5.04
C THR A 28 1.82 5.42 -5.14
N PHE A 29 1.36 5.88 -3.98
CA PHE A 29 0.25 6.80 -3.87
C PHE A 29 0.55 7.87 -2.82
N ASP A 30 0.21 9.11 -3.14
CA ASP A 30 0.10 10.21 -2.20
C ASP A 30 -1.35 10.31 -1.74
N ILE A 31 -1.57 10.35 -0.43
CA ILE A 31 -2.89 10.49 0.18
C ILE A 31 -2.92 11.84 0.90
N ASN A 32 -3.68 12.77 0.32
CA ASN A 32 -3.93 14.10 0.86
C ASN A 32 -2.66 14.93 1.15
N HIS A 33 -1.51 14.61 0.54
CA HIS A 33 -0.20 15.16 0.90
C HIS A 33 0.21 14.98 2.37
N ASP A 34 -0.44 14.05 3.07
CA ASP A 34 -0.17 13.75 4.48
C ASP A 34 0.49 12.38 4.65
N LEU A 35 0.19 11.45 3.74
CA LEU A 35 0.60 10.06 3.80
C LEU A 35 1.10 9.57 2.44
N SER A 36 2.09 8.69 2.48
CA SER A 36 2.54 7.87 1.36
C SER A 36 2.07 6.44 1.57
N LEU A 37 1.48 5.86 0.52
CA LEU A 37 1.07 4.46 0.47
C LEU A 37 1.86 3.76 -0.65
N PHE A 38 2.59 2.72 -0.26
CA PHE A 38 3.31 1.84 -1.18
C PHE A 38 2.59 0.51 -1.24
N VAL A 39 2.36 0.01 -2.45
CA VAL A 39 1.64 -1.23 -2.71
C VAL A 39 2.57 -2.17 -3.46
N TYR A 40 2.95 -3.26 -2.81
CA TYR A 40 3.85 -4.28 -3.34
C TYR A 40 3.04 -5.52 -3.71
N TYR A 41 3.15 -5.95 -4.95
CA TYR A 41 2.41 -7.09 -5.45
C TYR A 41 3.31 -8.34 -5.46
N PHE A 42 2.86 -9.38 -4.75
CA PHE A 42 3.44 -10.71 -4.76
C PHE A 42 2.47 -11.70 -5.40
N ASP A 43 2.96 -12.92 -5.66
CA ASP A 43 2.19 -13.93 -6.39
C ASP A 43 0.92 -14.33 -5.64
N ASP A 44 1.02 -14.45 -4.31
CA ASP A 44 0.02 -14.97 -3.39
C ASP A 44 -0.65 -13.90 -2.51
N TYR A 45 -0.04 -12.71 -2.34
CA TYR A 45 -0.58 -11.63 -1.52
C TYR A 45 -0.22 -10.24 -2.05
N ILE A 46 -0.81 -9.22 -1.43
CA ILE A 46 -0.44 -7.82 -1.63
C ILE A 46 0.02 -7.26 -0.29
N HIS A 47 1.16 -6.58 -0.28
CA HIS A 47 1.68 -5.89 0.90
C HIS A 47 1.53 -4.39 0.73
N LEU A 48 0.93 -3.73 1.71
CA LEU A 48 0.88 -2.28 1.78
C LEU A 48 1.85 -1.78 2.84
N LYS A 49 2.53 -0.68 2.54
CA LYS A 49 3.23 0.12 3.55
C LYS A 49 2.66 1.53 3.54
N LEU A 50 2.29 1.99 4.73
CA LEU A 50 1.77 3.32 4.96
C LEU A 50 2.74 4.10 5.83
N ARG A 51 2.99 5.36 5.45
CA ARG A 51 3.84 6.26 6.22
C ARG A 51 3.38 7.70 6.11
N ARG A 52 3.35 8.44 7.22
CA ARG A 52 3.13 9.90 7.21
C ARG A 52 4.34 10.65 6.65
N TYR A 53 4.09 11.76 5.96
CA TYR A 53 5.15 12.67 5.53
C TYR A 53 5.68 13.51 6.70
N GLY A 54 6.97 13.83 6.63
CA GLY A 54 7.67 14.61 7.64
C GLY A 54 7.99 13.80 8.90
N GLU A 55 8.26 14.49 10.01
CA GLU A 55 8.58 13.90 11.32
C GLU A 55 7.31 13.57 12.14
N LYS A 56 6.23 13.18 11.46
CA LYS A 56 4.98 12.79 12.11
C LYS A 56 4.92 11.27 12.25
N PRO A 57 4.62 10.73 13.44
CA PRO A 57 4.54 9.28 13.63
C PRO A 57 3.33 8.71 12.90
N THR A 58 3.52 7.62 12.15
CA THR A 58 2.42 6.86 11.55
C THR A 58 1.76 5.98 12.60
N THR A 59 0.43 5.89 12.60
CA THR A 59 -0.33 5.10 13.58
C THR A 59 -1.31 4.15 12.89
N ILE A 60 -1.78 3.12 13.61
CA ILE A 60 -2.80 2.18 13.10
C ILE A 60 -4.09 2.92 12.68
N SER A 61 -4.45 4.02 13.34
CA SER A 61 -5.61 4.84 12.95
C SER A 61 -5.48 5.47 11.56
N ASP A 62 -4.26 5.62 11.04
CA ASP A 62 -4.04 6.09 9.66
C ASP A 62 -4.53 5.04 8.64
N TRP A 63 -4.41 3.75 8.96
CA TRP A 63 -4.95 2.67 8.14
C TRP A 63 -6.48 2.68 8.14
N GLU A 64 -7.11 2.83 9.31
CA GLU A 64 -8.57 2.94 9.43
C GLU A 64 -9.14 4.10 8.58
N LEU A 65 -8.40 5.21 8.55
CA LEU A 65 -8.72 6.38 7.73
C LEU A 65 -8.76 6.04 6.24
N ILE A 66 -7.86 5.18 5.77
CA ILE A 66 -7.78 4.73 4.37
C ILE A 66 -8.85 3.72 4.03
N GLN A 67 -9.16 2.79 4.94
CA GLN A 67 -10.24 1.82 4.75
C GLN A 67 -11.61 2.51 4.58
N GLY A 68 -11.82 3.65 5.25
CA GLY A 68 -13.03 4.45 5.12
C GLY A 68 -13.18 5.18 3.77
N ILE A 69 -12.16 5.15 2.92
CA ILE A 69 -12.17 5.81 1.60
C ILE A 69 -12.60 4.80 0.56
N ASN A 70 -13.47 5.25 -0.35
CA ASN A 70 -13.76 4.49 -1.55
C ASN A 70 -12.55 4.56 -2.50
N PHE A 71 -11.51 3.77 -2.21
CA PHE A 71 -10.30 3.69 -3.01
C PHE A 71 -10.60 2.93 -4.30
N ILE A 72 -10.56 3.64 -5.44
CA ILE A 72 -10.95 3.08 -6.73
C ILE A 72 -9.78 2.27 -7.31
N ARG A 73 -9.46 1.14 -6.66
CA ARG A 73 -8.52 0.12 -7.12
C ARG A 73 -9.16 -1.25 -6.92
N PRO A 74 -9.82 -1.81 -7.94
CA PRO A 74 -10.59 -3.04 -7.80
C PRO A 74 -9.71 -4.25 -7.46
N ASP A 75 -8.40 -4.15 -7.67
CA ASP A 75 -7.38 -5.11 -7.30
C ASP A 75 -7.00 -5.07 -5.81
N LEU A 76 -7.27 -3.96 -5.11
CA LEU A 76 -6.98 -3.82 -3.68
C LEU A 76 -8.27 -3.92 -2.86
N ASN A 77 -8.52 -5.11 -2.30
CA ASN A 77 -9.61 -5.31 -1.36
C ASN A 77 -9.18 -4.90 0.06
N LEU A 78 -9.32 -3.62 0.40
CA LEU A 78 -8.92 -3.08 1.70
C LEU A 78 -9.74 -3.64 2.89
N ASN A 79 -10.81 -4.41 2.62
CA ASN A 79 -11.62 -5.06 3.64
C ASN A 79 -11.20 -6.52 3.91
N ASP A 80 -10.40 -7.14 3.03
CA ASP A 80 -9.94 -8.53 3.17
C ASP A 80 -8.48 -8.56 3.65
N VAL A 81 -8.31 -8.07 4.87
CA VAL A 81 -7.02 -7.90 5.52
C VAL A 81 -6.63 -9.18 6.25
N VAL A 82 -5.44 -9.69 5.94
CA VAL A 82 -4.85 -10.86 6.61
C VAL A 82 -4.16 -10.45 7.90
N ASP A 83 -3.40 -9.36 7.85
CA ASP A 83 -2.59 -8.89 8.96
C ASP A 83 -2.34 -7.38 8.88
N VAL A 84 -2.23 -6.72 10.04
CA VAL A 84 -1.88 -5.31 10.20
C VAL A 84 -0.95 -5.17 11.39
N TYR A 85 0.21 -4.55 11.20
CA TYR A 85 1.10 -4.23 12.31
C TYR A 85 1.79 -2.88 12.12
N LEU A 86 2.15 -2.26 13.23
CA LEU A 86 2.99 -1.06 13.26
C LEU A 86 4.45 -1.48 13.45
N ASP A 87 5.31 -1.07 12.54
CA ASP A 87 6.75 -1.11 12.71
C ASP A 87 7.18 0.18 13.44
N GLU A 88 7.51 0.06 14.72
CA GLU A 88 7.90 1.19 15.56
C GLU A 88 9.30 1.72 15.24
N GLU A 89 10.19 0.89 14.66
CA GLU A 89 11.55 1.32 14.29
C GLU A 89 11.52 2.21 13.05
N ASP A 90 10.73 1.80 12.07
CA ASP A 90 10.62 2.45 10.76
C ASP A 90 9.43 3.44 10.66
N GLU A 91 8.67 3.59 11.74
CA GLU A 91 7.44 4.40 11.88
C GLU A 91 6.44 4.17 10.72
N GLN A 92 6.18 2.90 10.40
CA GLN A 92 5.40 2.48 9.24
C GLN A 92 4.31 1.50 9.65
N VAL A 93 3.12 1.65 9.06
CA VAL A 93 2.07 0.63 9.18
C VAL A 93 2.17 -0.31 7.99
N HIS A 94 2.21 -1.59 8.29
CA HIS A 94 2.31 -2.67 7.32
C HIS A 94 0.98 -3.43 7.28
N ILE A 95 0.47 -3.67 6.07
CA ILE A 95 -0.81 -4.37 5.88
C ILE A 95 -0.62 -5.47 4.86
N LYS A 96 -1.05 -6.68 5.19
CA LYS A 96 -1.11 -7.81 4.25
C LYS A 96 -2.55 -8.03 3.81
N LEU A 97 -2.79 -7.99 2.50
CA LEU A 97 -4.08 -8.31 1.89
C LEU A 97 -4.00 -9.64 1.14
N MET A 98 -5.11 -10.38 1.11
CA MET A 98 -5.24 -11.48 0.16
C MET A 98 -5.32 -10.93 -1.26
N LYS A 99 -4.59 -11.53 -2.18
CA LYS A 99 -4.73 -11.21 -3.60
C LYS A 99 -6.10 -11.72 -4.07
N LEU A 100 -6.88 -10.84 -4.71
CA LEU A 100 -8.10 -11.25 -5.37
C LEU A 100 -7.75 -12.22 -6.50
N THR A 101 -7.97 -13.51 -6.28
CA THR A 101 -7.99 -14.48 -7.36
C THR A 101 -9.31 -14.29 -8.09
N SER A 102 -9.28 -13.48 -9.15
CA SER A 102 -10.40 -13.48 -10.09
C SER A 102 -10.43 -14.87 -10.72
N LYS A 103 -11.28 -15.77 -10.19
CA LYS A 103 -11.71 -16.93 -10.96
C LYS A 103 -12.45 -16.34 -12.16
N ARG A 104 -11.74 -16.20 -13.29
CA ARG A 104 -12.39 -16.20 -14.59
C ARG A 104 -13.19 -17.50 -14.61
N ASN A 105 -14.51 -17.38 -14.46
CA ASN A 105 -15.40 -18.45 -14.85
C ASN A 105 -15.16 -18.65 -16.35
N GLU A 106 -14.42 -19.71 -16.68
CA GLU A 106 -14.44 -20.31 -18.02
C GLU A 106 -15.83 -20.89 -18.31
#